data_AF-A0A813GV12-F1
#
_entry.id   AF-A0A813GV12-F1
#
_cell.length_a   1.000
_cell.length_b   1.000
_cell.length_c   1.000
_cell.angle_alpha   90.00
_cell.angle_beta   90.00
_cell.angle_gamma   90.00
#
_symmetry.space_group_name_H-M   'P 1'
#
loop_
_entity.id
_entity.type
_entity.pdbx_description
1 polymer ?
#
loop_
_entity_poly.entity_id
_entity_poly.type
_entity_poly.pdbx_seq_one_letter_code
_entity_poly.pdbx_strand_id
1 'polypeptide(L)'
;AKLCQAQERLVSSSVADILKQDFKAEFGAVLTPEAEHWLPQVRTWMAEAAQKAQAEAMRDLQAAEFIAGLDAQHYGEERANTEMKAEVQDGSCRANPAASLQEHLLNHERQSKLEMLRRHLQEQDLANENQERANTEMKAEVQAFHHKLEQDTSFLMAPLAPVASRAGA
;
A
#
# COMPACT_ATOMS: atom_id res chain seq x y z
N ALA A 1 17.58 4.22 -23.62
CA ALA A 1 16.94 3.10 -24.38
C ALA A 1 17.36 1.69 -23.91
N LYS A 2 18.66 1.39 -23.75
CA LYS A 2 19.14 0.01 -23.47
C LYS A 2 18.65 -0.58 -22.13
N LEU A 3 18.49 0.25 -21.09
CA LEU A 3 18.00 -0.23 -19.78
C LEU A 3 16.55 -0.70 -19.87
N CYS A 4 15.66 0.10 -20.47
CA CYS A 4 14.26 -0.28 -20.63
C CYS A 4 14.13 -1.60 -21.38
N GLN A 5 14.90 -1.78 -22.47
CA GLN A 5 14.90 -3.02 -23.24
C GLN A 5 15.49 -4.21 -22.45
N ALA A 6 16.54 -4.01 -21.66
CA ALA A 6 17.12 -5.06 -20.82
C ALA A 6 16.14 -5.48 -19.71
N GLN A 7 15.40 -4.53 -19.15
CA GLN A 7 14.44 -4.76 -18.08
C GLN A 7 13.16 -5.41 -18.60
N GLU A 8 12.63 -4.97 -19.74
CA GLU A 8 11.53 -5.65 -20.43
C GLU A 8 11.88 -7.10 -20.76
N ARG A 9 13.11 -7.36 -21.20
CA ARG A 9 13.60 -8.73 -21.42
C ARG A 9 13.67 -9.52 -20.12
N LEU A 10 14.17 -8.92 -19.04
CA LEU A 10 14.25 -9.55 -17.73
C LEU A 10 12.85 -9.94 -17.23
N VAL A 11 11.89 -9.02 -17.29
CA VAL A 11 10.52 -9.30 -16.82
C VAL A 11 9.79 -10.26 -17.74
N SER A 12 9.99 -10.15 -19.06
CA SER A 12 9.45 -11.13 -20.00
C SER A 12 10.01 -12.53 -19.74
N SER A 13 11.29 -12.66 -19.40
CA SER A 13 11.89 -13.95 -19.01
C SER A 13 11.32 -14.46 -17.68
N SER A 14 11.22 -13.61 -16.66
CA SER A 14 10.66 -14.00 -15.36
C SER A 14 9.18 -14.39 -15.45
N VAL A 15 8.39 -13.68 -16.25
CA VAL A 15 6.99 -14.03 -16.52
C VAL A 15 6.89 -15.36 -17.27
N ALA A 16 7.75 -15.58 -18.27
CA ALA A 16 7.80 -16.85 -18.97
C ALA A 16 8.17 -18.02 -18.04
N ASP A 17 9.07 -17.79 -17.08
CA ASP A 17 9.48 -18.79 -16.10
C ASP A 17 8.36 -19.10 -15.10
N ILE A 18 7.67 -18.06 -14.60
CA ILE A 18 6.46 -18.22 -13.76
C ILE A 18 5.40 -19.04 -14.51
N LEU A 19 5.13 -18.73 -15.77
CA LEU A 19 4.10 -19.46 -16.53
C LEU A 19 4.49 -20.92 -16.82
N LYS A 20 5.79 -21.22 -16.90
CA LYS A 20 6.33 -22.57 -17.11
C LYS A 20 6.49 -23.39 -15.84
N GLN A 21 6.45 -22.77 -14.65
CA GLN A 21 6.54 -23.50 -13.39
C GLN A 21 5.40 -24.51 -13.25
N ASP A 22 5.74 -25.71 -12.79
CA ASP A 22 4.76 -26.76 -12.53
C ASP A 22 4.25 -26.67 -11.09
N PHE A 23 3.39 -25.67 -10.86
CA PHE A 23 2.71 -25.50 -9.57
C PHE A 23 1.87 -26.72 -9.15
N LYS A 24 1.50 -27.60 -10.09
CA LYS A 24 0.78 -28.82 -9.73
C LYS A 24 1.73 -29.84 -9.11
N ALA A 25 2.94 -29.99 -9.66
CA ALA A 25 3.97 -30.81 -9.04
C ALA A 25 4.44 -30.24 -7.69
N GLU A 26 4.53 -28.91 -7.55
CA GLU A 26 4.99 -28.26 -6.32
C GLU A 26 3.94 -28.24 -5.20
N PHE A 27 2.66 -28.04 -5.53
CA PHE A 27 1.60 -27.82 -4.52
C PHE A 27 0.49 -28.89 -4.52
N GLY A 28 0.51 -29.85 -5.45
CA GLY A 28 -0.56 -30.84 -5.60
C GLY A 28 -0.74 -31.77 -4.39
N ALA A 29 0.29 -31.95 -3.56
CA ALA A 29 0.17 -32.73 -2.32
C ALA A 29 -0.58 -31.98 -1.19
N VAL A 30 -0.72 -30.66 -1.30
CA VAL A 30 -1.28 -29.79 -0.26
C VAL A 30 -2.63 -29.20 -0.68
N LEU A 31 -2.85 -29.03 -1.98
CA LEU A 31 -4.06 -28.42 -2.52
C LEU A 31 -5.23 -29.41 -2.58
N THR A 32 -6.43 -28.92 -2.27
CA THR A 32 -7.66 -29.67 -2.53
C THR A 32 -7.98 -29.66 -4.03
N PRO A 33 -8.74 -30.64 -4.56
CA PRO A 33 -9.11 -30.69 -5.97
C PRO A 33 -9.84 -29.42 -6.47
N GLU A 34 -10.58 -28.77 -5.59
CA GLU A 34 -11.26 -27.50 -5.87
C GLU A 34 -10.28 -26.33 -5.99
N ALA A 35 -9.19 -26.34 -5.19
CA ALA A 35 -8.14 -25.33 -5.25
C ALA A 35 -7.24 -25.51 -6.49
N GLU A 36 -7.04 -26.74 -6.98
CA GLU A 36 -6.30 -27.00 -8.21
C GLU A 36 -6.91 -26.30 -9.44
N HIS A 37 -8.23 -26.10 -9.45
CA HIS A 37 -8.94 -25.40 -10.53
C HIS A 37 -8.49 -23.94 -10.70
N TRP A 38 -8.04 -23.31 -9.61
CA TRP A 38 -7.62 -21.90 -9.61
C TRP A 38 -6.16 -21.70 -10.00
N LEU A 39 -5.34 -22.77 -10.04
CA LEU A 39 -3.91 -22.66 -10.33
C LEU A 39 -3.58 -21.92 -11.63
N PRO A 40 -4.29 -22.13 -12.76
CA PRO A 40 -4.03 -21.38 -13.98
C PRO A 40 -4.28 -19.87 -13.80
N GLN A 41 -5.30 -19.50 -13.03
CA GLN A 41 -5.66 -18.11 -12.78
C GLN A 41 -4.67 -17.42 -11.82
N VAL A 42 -4.18 -18.15 -10.82
CA VAL A 42 -3.12 -17.66 -9.92
C VAL A 42 -1.83 -17.40 -10.69
N ARG A 43 -1.46 -18.29 -11.62
CA ARG A 43 -0.28 -18.07 -12.50
C ARG A 43 -0.41 -16.79 -13.32
N THR A 44 -1.58 -16.52 -13.90
CA THR A 44 -1.82 -15.29 -14.65
C THR A 44 -1.75 -14.05 -13.76
N TRP A 45 -2.30 -14.10 -12.54
CA TRP A 45 -2.22 -12.99 -11.59
C TRP A 45 -0.79 -12.71 -11.13
N MET A 46 0.03 -13.75 -10.91
CA MET A 46 1.44 -13.59 -10.56
C MET A 46 2.23 -12.94 -11.70
N ALA A 47 1.97 -13.34 -12.94
CA ALA A 47 2.59 -12.73 -14.11
C ALA A 47 2.20 -11.24 -14.28
N GLU A 48 0.92 -10.92 -14.12
CA GLU A 48 0.42 -9.54 -14.19
C GLU A 48 0.97 -8.67 -13.05
N ALA A 49 1.04 -9.22 -11.84
CA ALA A 49 1.62 -8.54 -10.68
C ALA A 49 3.11 -8.24 -10.87
N ALA A 50 3.87 -9.16 -11.47
CA ALA A 50 5.28 -8.94 -11.77
C ALA A 50 5.49 -7.79 -12.79
N GLN A 51 4.66 -7.72 -13.82
CA GLN A 51 4.69 -6.63 -14.81
C GLN A 51 4.28 -5.29 -14.19
N LYS A 52 3.24 -5.29 -13.35
CA LYS A 52 2.75 -4.09 -12.67
C LYS A 52 3.79 -3.54 -11.69
N ALA A 53 4.38 -4.40 -10.85
CA ALA A 53 5.42 -4.02 -9.90
C ALA A 53 6.66 -3.45 -10.60
N GLN A 54 7.04 -4.00 -11.77
CA GLN A 54 8.13 -3.45 -12.58
C GLN A 54 7.79 -2.03 -13.10
N ALA A 55 6.59 -1.85 -13.66
CA ALA A 55 6.16 -0.56 -14.19
C ALA A 55 6.08 0.51 -13.09
N GLU A 56 5.65 0.12 -11.89
CA GLU A 56 5.63 0.96 -10.70
C GLU A 56 7.05 1.31 -10.24
N ALA A 57 7.94 0.33 -10.09
CA ALA A 57 9.34 0.57 -9.71
C ALA A 57 10.08 1.50 -10.69
N MET A 58 9.80 1.39 -12.01
CA MET A 58 10.38 2.29 -13.00
C MET A 58 9.87 3.73 -12.89
N ARG A 59 8.60 3.89 -12.52
CA ARG A 59 7.99 5.20 -12.30
C ARG A 59 8.53 5.84 -11.02
N ASP A 60 8.59 5.07 -9.94
CA ASP A 60 9.00 5.54 -8.61
C ASP A 60 10.48 5.94 -8.58
N LEU A 61 11.33 5.23 -9.33
CA LEU A 61 12.75 5.53 -9.41
C LEU A 61 13.10 6.58 -10.46
N GLN A 62 12.11 7.14 -11.17
CA GLN A 62 12.31 8.09 -12.28
C GLN A 62 13.43 7.63 -13.24
N ALA A 63 13.54 6.31 -13.46
CA ALA A 63 14.73 5.73 -14.08
C ALA A 63 14.95 6.28 -15.50
N ALA A 64 13.88 6.62 -16.21
CA ALA A 64 13.95 7.28 -17.51
C ALA A 64 14.58 8.68 -17.46
N GLU A 65 14.26 9.48 -16.44
CA GLU A 65 14.78 10.84 -16.26
C GLU A 65 16.25 10.80 -15.82
N PHE A 66 16.61 9.87 -14.94
CA PHE A 66 17.99 9.68 -14.50
C PHE A 66 18.91 9.21 -15.64
N ILE A 67 18.43 8.29 -16.49
CA ILE A 67 19.17 7.83 -17.67
C ILE A 67 19.31 8.96 -18.69
N ALA A 68 18.27 9.74 -18.92
CA ALA A 68 18.34 10.90 -19.82
C ALA A 68 19.36 11.94 -19.31
N GLY A 69 19.42 12.16 -18.00
CA GLY A 69 20.43 13.01 -17.37
C GLY A 69 21.86 12.46 -17.55
N LEU A 70 22.06 11.16 -17.36
CA LEU A 70 23.36 10.51 -17.58
C LEU A 70 23.78 10.55 -19.05
N ASP A 71 22.87 10.28 -19.99
CA ASP A 71 23.14 10.33 -21.43
C ASP A 71 23.51 11.77 -21.88
N ALA A 72 22.84 12.80 -21.33
CA ALA A 72 23.17 14.20 -21.58
C ALA A 72 24.55 14.60 -21.04
N GLN A 73 24.93 14.10 -19.87
CA GLN A 73 26.25 14.34 -19.28
C GLN A 73 27.39 13.62 -20.03
N HIS A 74 27.12 12.43 -20.58
CA HIS A 74 28.16 11.60 -21.20
C HIS A 74 28.41 11.88 -22.68
N TYR A 75 27.39 12.31 -23.44
CA TYR A 75 27.49 12.54 -24.89
C TYR A 75 27.43 14.02 -25.29
N GLY A 76 27.23 14.94 -24.34
CA GLY A 76 27.01 16.35 -24.58
C GLY A 76 25.61 16.63 -25.15
N GLU A 77 25.03 17.78 -24.78
CA GLU A 77 23.67 18.21 -25.16
C GLU A 77 23.39 18.22 -26.68
N GLU A 78 24.43 18.18 -27.53
CA GLU A 78 24.28 18.24 -28.98
C GLU A 78 23.83 16.93 -29.64
N ARG A 79 24.14 15.75 -29.05
CA ARG A 79 23.70 14.46 -29.63
C ARG A 79 22.36 13.94 -29.09
N ALA A 80 22.00 14.29 -27.85
CA ALA A 80 20.69 13.95 -27.31
C ALA A 80 19.54 14.61 -28.08
N ASN A 81 19.82 15.75 -28.74
CA ASN A 81 18.83 16.48 -29.54
C ASN A 81 18.73 16.04 -31.00
N THR A 82 19.61 15.21 -31.54
CA THR A 82 19.57 14.83 -32.96
C THR A 82 18.79 13.54 -33.22
N GLU A 83 18.80 12.60 -32.29
CA GLU A 83 18.03 11.35 -32.43
C GLU A 83 16.57 11.49 -31.97
N MET A 84 16.27 12.40 -31.05
CA MET A 84 14.89 12.69 -30.62
C MET A 84 14.16 13.71 -31.51
N LYS A 85 14.85 14.30 -32.50
CA LYS A 85 14.27 15.27 -33.45
C LYS A 85 13.68 14.66 -34.71
N ALA A 86 13.82 13.35 -34.93
CA ALA A 86 13.23 12.69 -36.09
C ALA A 86 11.73 12.39 -35.92
N GLU A 87 11.18 12.41 -34.70
CA GLU A 87 9.78 12.01 -34.45
C GLU A 87 8.88 13.10 -33.86
N VAL A 88 9.37 14.31 -33.58
CA VAL A 88 8.52 15.40 -33.07
C VAL A 88 8.69 16.64 -33.94
N GLN A 89 8.25 16.52 -35.18
CA GLN A 89 7.91 17.65 -36.03
C GLN A 89 6.40 17.91 -35.94
N ASP A 90 5.92 18.33 -34.77
CA ASP A 90 4.82 19.28 -34.70
C ASP A 90 4.71 19.90 -33.29
N GLY A 91 4.39 21.19 -33.23
CA GLY A 91 3.97 21.84 -31.99
C GLY A 91 5.07 22.30 -31.03
N SER A 92 5.49 23.56 -31.21
CA SER A 92 5.65 24.57 -30.16
C SER A 92 5.98 24.08 -28.73
N CYS A 93 7.20 24.37 -28.25
CA CYS A 93 7.47 25.07 -26.98
C CYS A 93 8.97 25.01 -26.66
N ARG A 94 9.70 26.11 -26.89
CA ARG A 94 10.99 26.35 -26.23
C ARG A 94 10.69 26.62 -24.75
N ALA A 95 10.52 25.56 -23.96
CA ALA A 95 10.44 25.68 -22.51
C ALA A 95 11.83 25.98 -21.95
N ASN A 96 11.93 27.04 -21.15
CA ASN A 96 13.18 27.51 -20.57
C ASN A 96 13.67 26.44 -19.55
N PRO A 97 14.86 25.84 -19.70
CA PRO A 97 15.30 24.72 -18.85
C PRO A 97 15.38 25.08 -17.35
N ALA A 98 15.64 26.36 -17.03
CA ALA A 98 15.60 26.87 -15.66
C ALA A 98 14.19 26.87 -15.05
N ALA A 99 13.15 27.11 -15.85
CA ALA A 99 11.76 27.08 -15.40
C ALA A 99 11.29 25.64 -15.14
N SER A 100 11.72 24.69 -15.98
CA SER A 100 11.44 23.26 -15.80
C SER A 100 12.10 22.72 -14.52
N LEU A 101 13.37 23.04 -14.26
CA LEU A 101 14.05 22.67 -13.00
C LEU A 101 13.35 23.21 -11.75
N GLN A 102 12.90 24.46 -11.80
CA GLN A 102 12.19 25.09 -10.70
C GLN A 102 10.83 24.40 -10.43
N GLU A 103 10.12 24.02 -11.49
CA GLU A 103 8.88 23.26 -11.39
C GLU A 103 9.10 21.85 -10.81
N HIS A 104 10.18 21.16 -11.22
CA HIS A 104 10.56 19.87 -10.67
C HIS A 104 10.86 19.94 -9.16
N LEU A 105 11.61 20.96 -8.72
CA LEU A 105 11.92 21.15 -7.29
C LEU A 105 10.64 21.40 -6.47
N LEU A 106 9.72 22.21 -6.99
CA LEU A 106 8.44 22.47 -6.33
C LEU A 106 7.56 21.22 -6.28
N ASN A 107 7.55 20.41 -7.34
CA ASN A 107 6.79 19.17 -7.37
C ASN A 107 7.38 18.12 -6.41
N HIS A 108 8.70 18.00 -6.35
CA HIS A 108 9.38 17.14 -5.39
C HIS A 108 9.10 17.57 -3.95
N GLU A 109 9.16 18.87 -3.65
CA GLU A 109 8.83 19.39 -2.31
C GLU A 109 7.37 19.07 -1.93
N ARG A 110 6.43 19.23 -2.86
CA ARG A 110 5.02 18.87 -2.64
C ARG A 110 4.84 17.38 -2.42
N GLN A 111 5.50 16.54 -3.21
CA GLN A 111 5.44 15.09 -3.07
C GLN A 111 6.01 14.64 -1.73
N SER A 112 7.17 15.16 -1.32
CA SER A 112 7.77 14.89 -0.02
C SER A 112 6.85 15.29 1.14
N LYS A 113 6.20 16.47 1.05
CA LYS A 113 5.21 16.90 2.06
C LYS A 113 3.99 15.97 2.10
N LEU A 114 3.49 15.54 0.94
CA LEU A 114 2.38 14.59 0.86
C LEU A 114 2.73 13.23 1.48
N GLU A 115 3.94 12.71 1.22
CA GLU A 115 4.40 11.48 1.83
C GLU A 115 4.54 11.58 3.35
N MET A 116 5.09 12.70 3.85
CA MET A 116 5.18 12.96 5.28
C MET A 116 3.78 12.97 5.92
N LEU A 117 2.82 13.67 5.32
CA LEU A 117 1.44 13.73 5.82
C LEU A 117 0.76 12.36 5.79
N ARG A 118 1.01 11.56 4.75
CA ARG A 118 0.48 10.19 4.67
C ARG A 118 1.04 9.30 5.78
N ARG A 119 2.34 9.37 6.07
CA ARG A 119 2.94 8.64 7.19
C ARG A 119 2.34 9.09 8.52
N HIS A 120 2.18 10.40 8.72
CA HIS A 120 1.61 10.92 9.95
C HIS A 120 0.16 10.48 10.16
N LEU A 121 -0.65 10.45 9.09
CA LEU A 121 -2.00 9.90 9.15
C LEU A 121 -1.99 8.41 9.53
N GLN A 122 -1.14 7.61 8.90
CA GLN A 122 -1.02 6.19 9.23
C GLN A 122 -0.60 5.95 10.69
N GLU A 123 0.35 6.74 11.20
CA GLU A 123 0.76 6.70 12.61
C GLU A 123 -0.39 7.09 13.55
N GLN A 124 -1.16 8.12 13.18
CA GLN A 124 -2.30 8.59 13.95
C GLN A 124 -3.45 7.57 13.95
N ASP A 125 -3.72 6.91 12.83
CA ASP A 125 -4.74 5.86 12.74
C ASP A 125 -4.37 4.68 13.64
N LEU A 126 -3.11 4.24 13.60
CA LEU A 126 -2.58 3.20 14.50
C LEU A 126 -2.70 3.60 15.98
N ALA A 127 -2.37 4.86 16.31
CA ALA A 127 -2.51 5.37 17.67
C ALA A 127 -3.97 5.41 18.12
N ASN A 128 -4.89 5.83 17.24
CA ASN A 128 -6.33 5.85 17.50
C ASN A 128 -6.88 4.45 17.73
N GLU A 129 -6.53 3.48 16.88
CA GLU A 129 -6.96 2.08 17.06
C GLU A 129 -6.50 1.49 18.40
N ASN A 130 -5.26 1.78 18.80
CA ASN A 130 -4.73 1.34 20.09
C ASN A 130 -5.46 2.02 21.25
N GLN A 131 -5.77 3.32 21.12
CA GLN A 131 -6.53 4.07 22.14
C GLN A 131 -7.97 3.59 22.23
N GLU A 132 -8.62 3.26 21.11
CA GLU A 132 -9.96 2.68 21.08
C GLU A 132 -9.99 1.33 21.78
N ARG A 133 -9.01 0.46 21.51
CA ARG A 133 -8.86 -0.81 22.24
C ARG A 133 -8.73 -0.58 23.75
N ALA A 134 -7.81 0.27 24.19
CA ALA A 134 -7.65 0.59 25.61
C ALA A 134 -8.93 1.17 26.23
N ASN A 135 -9.66 2.03 25.50
CA ASN A 135 -10.93 2.59 25.95
C ASN A 135 -12.02 1.52 26.07
N THR A 136 -12.06 0.53 25.17
CA THR A 136 -13.02 -0.58 25.26
C THR A 136 -12.76 -1.46 26.48
N GLU A 137 -11.48 -1.77 26.76
CA GLU A 137 -11.07 -2.53 27.94
C GLU A 137 -11.44 -1.79 29.23
N MET A 138 -11.11 -0.50 29.32
CA MET A 138 -11.45 0.34 30.47
C MET A 138 -12.96 0.42 30.69
N LYS A 139 -13.76 0.57 29.63
CA LYS A 139 -15.23 0.58 29.74
C LYS A 139 -15.77 -0.74 30.27
N ALA A 140 -15.23 -1.87 29.82
CA ALA A 140 -15.63 -3.18 30.30
C ALA A 140 -15.30 -3.36 31.79
N GLU A 141 -14.12 -2.89 32.23
CA GLU A 141 -13.71 -2.93 33.63
C GLU A 141 -14.62 -2.07 34.51
N VAL A 142 -14.94 -0.84 34.08
CA VAL A 142 -15.88 0.04 34.79
C VAL A 142 -17.27 -0.58 34.89
N GLN A 143 -17.78 -1.19 33.82
CA GLN A 143 -19.07 -1.88 33.85
C GLN A 143 -19.07 -3.07 34.82
N ALA A 144 -17.97 -3.83 34.86
CA ALA A 144 -17.84 -4.95 35.79
C ALA A 144 -17.84 -4.46 37.25
N PHE A 145 -17.09 -3.40 37.57
CA PHE A 145 -17.11 -2.81 38.91
C PHE A 145 -18.47 -2.22 39.27
N HIS A 146 -19.14 -1.56 38.32
CA HIS A 146 -20.48 -1.03 38.53
C HIS A 146 -21.47 -2.15 38.86
N HIS A 147 -21.48 -3.23 38.08
CA HIS A 147 -22.37 -4.36 38.32
C HIS A 147 -22.08 -5.04 39.66
N LYS A 148 -20.80 -5.18 40.04
CA LYS A 148 -20.42 -5.69 41.36
C LYS A 148 -20.94 -4.79 42.48
N LEU A 149 -20.81 -3.46 42.34
CA LEU A 149 -21.34 -2.50 43.28
C LEU A 149 -22.86 -2.57 43.41
N GLU A 150 -23.58 -2.73 42.30
CA GLU A 150 -25.04 -2.92 42.31
C GLU A 150 -25.43 -4.21 43.05
N GLN A 151 -24.72 -5.31 42.79
CA GLN A 151 -24.94 -6.58 43.49
C GLN A 151 -24.69 -6.46 44.99
N ASP A 152 -23.53 -5.91 45.38
CA ASP A 152 -23.14 -5.72 46.78
C ASP A 152 -24.14 -4.79 47.50
N THR A 153 -24.56 -3.71 46.84
CA THR A 153 -25.56 -2.77 47.37
C THR A 153 -26.94 -3.42 47.49
N SER A 154 -27.36 -4.18 46.47
CA SER A 154 -28.64 -4.92 46.51
C SER A 154 -28.66 -5.92 47.65
N PHE A 155 -27.56 -6.67 47.85
CA PHE A 155 -27.42 -7.60 48.97
C PHE A 155 -27.49 -6.89 50.33
N LEU A 156 -26.84 -5.74 50.47
CA LEU A 156 -26.86 -4.95 51.70
C LEU A 156 -28.24 -4.35 52.00
N MET A 157 -28.99 -3.97 50.96
CA MET A 157 -30.32 -3.37 51.08
C MET A 157 -31.45 -4.40 51.19
N ALA A 158 -31.22 -5.67 50.79
CA ALA A 158 -32.23 -6.73 50.82
C ALA A 158 -32.86 -6.96 52.22
N PRO A 159 -32.15 -6.88 53.35
CA PRO A 159 -32.74 -6.99 54.69
C PRO A 159 -33.59 -5.77 55.11
N LEU A 160 -33.38 -4.62 54.47
CA LEU A 160 -34.10 -3.36 54.74
C LEU A 160 -35.32 -3.18 53.82
N ALA A 161 -35.37 -3.94 52.72
CA ALA A 161 -36.55 -3.98 51.86
C ALA A 161 -37.72 -4.55 52.68
N PRO A 162 -38.84 -3.81 52.85
CA PRO A 162 -39.97 -4.31 53.60
C PRO A 162 -40.45 -5.59 52.93
N VAL A 163 -40.35 -6.72 53.64
CA VAL A 163 -41.16 -7.89 53.34
C VAL A 163 -42.58 -7.36 53.37
N ALA A 164 -43.24 -7.32 52.21
CA ALA A 164 -44.68 -7.14 52.13
C ALA A 164 -45.31 -8.38 52.79
N SER A 165 -45.21 -8.45 54.12
CA SER A 165 -45.88 -9.45 54.92
C SER A 165 -47.34 -9.04 54.86
N ARG A 166 -48.07 -9.74 54.01
CA ARG A 166 -49.48 -10.10 54.17
C ARG A 166 -50.04 -9.66 55.53
N ALA A 167 -50.55 -8.43 55.59
CA ALA A 167 -51.60 -8.04 56.52
C ALA A 167 -52.89 -8.04 55.71
N GLY A 168 -53.41 -9.24 55.50
CA GLY A 168 -54.53 -9.54 54.63
C GLY A 168 -55.07 -10.93 54.95
N ALA A 169 -55.45 -11.13 56.21
CA ALA A 169 -56.41 -12.12 56.70
C ALA A 169 -56.82 -11.71 58.11
#